data_AF-A0A955PA03-F1
#
_entry.id   AF-A0A955PA03-F1
#
_cell.length_a   1.000
_cell.length_b   1.000
_cell.length_c   1.000
_cell.angle_alpha   90.00
_cell.angle_beta   90.00
_cell.angle_gamma   90.00
#
_symmetry.space_group_name_H-M   'P 1'
#
loop_
_entity.id
_entity.type
_entity.pdbx_description
1 polymer ?
#
loop_
_entity_poly.entity_id
_entity_poly.type
_entity_poly.pdbx_seq_one_letter_code
_entity_poly.pdbx_strand_id
1 'polypeptide(L)'
;DQDYRSYYTFNDNTISDMVRVMLDAHEIYGDPKYLESTEKAGDFVLLAQMPEPQPAWAQQYDAEMHPAWARKFEPPAVTGGESRGAIQTLLMVYEATGKEKYLEPIPRALDYFEESRLPNGELARFYELKTNRPLFFTKDYQLTYDDSDMPTHYSFKQGYWVDSVRAEYERVKSHKPEDSKEAKEDPTQARVSDLEEKARGVLDRLDDQGRWVEHSRLRYHGDDDPTRQVLSSRTFVANVGILCEYLETFKSTQDGNKNP
;
A
#
# COMPACT_ATOMS: atom_id res chain seq x y z
N ASP A 1 16.31 25.19 9.14
CA ASP A 1 15.62 23.89 9.20
C ASP A 1 14.17 24.07 8.78
N GLN A 2 13.81 23.48 7.64
CA GLN A 2 12.40 23.38 7.24
C GLN A 2 11.75 22.24 8.01
N ASP A 3 10.48 22.38 8.31
CA ASP A 3 9.68 21.34 8.96
C ASP A 3 9.34 20.25 7.95
N TYR A 4 9.71 19.00 8.22
CA TYR A 4 9.49 17.89 7.28
C TYR A 4 8.01 17.70 6.92
N ARG A 5 7.08 18.24 7.72
CA ARG A 5 5.64 18.24 7.41
C ARG A 5 5.28 19.00 6.13
N SER A 6 6.17 19.86 5.61
CA SER A 6 5.99 20.53 4.32
C SER A 6 6.63 19.81 3.13
N TYR A 7 7.27 18.65 3.35
CA TYR A 7 7.94 17.90 2.29
C TYR A 7 6.97 17.09 1.44
N TYR A 8 7.39 16.78 0.22
CA TYR A 8 6.66 15.84 -0.63
C TYR A 8 6.84 14.44 -0.05
N THR A 9 5.75 13.81 0.39
CA THR A 9 5.80 12.69 1.34
C THR A 9 5.20 11.41 0.75
N PHE A 10 6.03 10.38 0.57
CA PHE A 10 5.61 9.01 0.29
C PHE A 10 5.37 8.19 1.56
N ASN A 11 5.96 8.61 2.68
CA ASN A 11 5.83 7.92 3.97
C ASN A 11 4.36 7.61 4.32
N ASP A 12 4.15 6.46 4.94
CA ASP A 12 2.83 5.92 5.32
C ASP A 12 1.84 5.80 4.14
N ASN A 13 2.34 5.57 2.91
CA ASN A 13 1.55 5.44 1.68
C ASN A 13 0.69 6.66 1.32
N THR A 14 1.04 7.85 1.84
CA THR A 14 0.22 9.06 1.71
C THR A 14 -0.24 9.32 0.27
N ILE A 15 0.67 9.28 -0.71
CA ILE A 15 0.32 9.53 -2.12
C ILE A 15 -0.51 8.39 -2.71
N SER A 16 -0.16 7.13 -2.40
CA SER A 16 -0.86 5.94 -2.93
C SER A 16 -2.31 5.88 -2.47
N ASP A 17 -2.57 6.10 -1.18
CA ASP A 17 -3.93 6.13 -0.63
C ASP A 17 -4.74 7.31 -1.17
N MET A 18 -4.12 8.48 -1.37
CA MET A 18 -4.80 9.61 -2.00
C MET A 18 -5.16 9.31 -3.46
N VAL A 19 -4.28 8.67 -4.23
CA VAL A 19 -4.59 8.24 -5.60
C VAL A 19 -5.80 7.30 -5.62
N ARG A 20 -5.84 6.31 -4.71
CA ARG A 20 -7.00 5.40 -4.59
C ARG A 20 -8.30 6.17 -4.31
N VAL A 21 -8.28 7.08 -3.34
CA VAL A 21 -9.45 7.91 -3.00
C VAL A 21 -9.91 8.76 -4.19
N MET A 22 -8.98 9.33 -4.98
CA MET A 22 -9.35 10.13 -6.15
C MET A 22 -9.89 9.26 -7.29
N LEU A 23 -9.39 8.04 -7.46
CA LEU A 23 -9.98 7.09 -8.41
C LEU A 23 -11.40 6.68 -8.00
N ASP A 24 -11.63 6.36 -6.72
CA ASP A 24 -12.97 6.07 -6.19
C ASP A 24 -13.92 7.28 -6.41
N ALA A 25 -13.43 8.50 -6.13
CA ALA A 25 -14.20 9.71 -6.36
C ALA A 25 -14.51 9.94 -7.85
N HIS A 26 -13.57 9.62 -8.75
CA HIS A 26 -13.82 9.70 -10.19
C HIS A 26 -14.93 8.72 -10.61
N GLU A 27 -14.89 7.48 -10.15
CA GLU A 27 -15.91 6.46 -10.47
C GLU A 27 -17.29 6.84 -9.90
N ILE A 28 -17.35 7.32 -8.66
CA ILE A 28 -18.62 7.64 -7.97
C ILE A 28 -19.25 8.93 -8.51
N TYR A 29 -18.46 9.98 -8.69
CA TYR A 29 -18.99 11.31 -9.01
C TYR A 29 -18.89 11.67 -10.50
N GLY A 30 -18.10 10.96 -11.29
CA GLY A 30 -17.91 11.21 -12.72
C GLY A 30 -17.20 12.52 -13.07
N ASP A 31 -16.67 13.25 -12.09
CA ASP A 31 -15.96 14.52 -12.31
C ASP A 31 -14.51 14.23 -12.79
N PRO A 32 -14.10 14.73 -13.96
CA PRO A 32 -12.77 14.46 -14.51
C PRO A 32 -11.62 15.00 -13.67
N LYS A 33 -11.84 16.01 -12.81
CA LYS A 33 -10.78 16.61 -11.98
C LYS A 33 -10.09 15.60 -11.07
N TYR A 34 -10.81 14.55 -10.67
CA TYR A 34 -10.27 13.51 -9.81
C TYR A 34 -9.27 12.64 -10.57
N LEU A 35 -9.59 12.22 -11.80
CA LEU A 35 -8.65 11.51 -12.67
C LEU A 35 -7.44 12.39 -13.02
N GLU A 36 -7.65 13.68 -13.32
CA GLU A 36 -6.57 14.63 -13.57
C GLU A 36 -5.62 14.77 -12.37
N SER A 37 -6.15 14.74 -11.14
CA SER A 37 -5.33 14.77 -9.92
C SER A 37 -4.52 13.49 -9.74
N THR A 38 -5.10 12.33 -10.08
CA THR A 38 -4.40 11.04 -10.08
C THR A 38 -3.24 11.04 -11.08
N GLU A 39 -3.45 11.58 -12.28
CA GLU A 39 -2.37 11.72 -13.26
C GLU A 39 -1.23 12.62 -12.76
N LYS A 40 -1.56 13.76 -12.13
CA LYS A 40 -0.54 14.63 -11.53
C LYS A 40 0.27 13.93 -10.44
N ALA A 41 -0.38 13.09 -9.63
CA ALA A 41 0.32 12.26 -8.66
C ALA A 41 1.25 11.25 -9.36
N GLY A 42 0.78 10.55 -10.39
CA GLY A 42 1.62 9.66 -11.20
C GLY A 42 2.84 10.35 -11.81
N ASP A 43 2.64 11.54 -12.40
CA ASP A 43 3.73 12.36 -12.96
C ASP A 43 4.76 12.78 -11.89
N PHE A 44 4.28 13.10 -10.69
CA PHE A 44 5.17 13.36 -9.56
C PHE A 44 5.96 12.11 -9.14
N VAL A 45 5.33 10.92 -9.10
CA VAL A 45 6.04 9.67 -8.79
C VAL A 45 7.14 9.37 -9.82
N LEU A 46 6.87 9.62 -11.12
CA LEU A 46 7.88 9.51 -12.17
C LEU A 46 9.04 10.49 -11.95
N LEU A 47 8.73 11.75 -11.64
CA LEU A 47 9.73 12.79 -11.36
C LEU A 47 10.60 12.44 -10.15
N ALA A 48 10.00 11.86 -9.11
CA ALA A 48 10.66 11.57 -7.85
C ALA A 48 11.56 10.33 -7.89
N GLN A 49 11.46 9.48 -8.92
CA GLN A 49 12.30 8.29 -9.00
C GLN A 49 13.77 8.71 -9.09
N MET A 50 14.56 8.19 -8.17
CA MET A 50 15.99 8.46 -8.12
C MET A 50 16.67 7.93 -9.40
N PRO A 51 17.77 8.56 -9.85
CA PRO A 51 18.54 8.04 -10.97
C PRO A 51 19.34 6.78 -10.58
N GLU A 52 20.00 6.18 -11.56
CA GLU A 52 21.06 5.19 -11.30
C GLU A 52 22.11 5.76 -10.32
N PRO A 53 22.63 4.94 -9.39
CA PRO A 53 22.53 3.47 -9.33
C PRO A 53 21.37 2.95 -8.45
N GLN A 54 20.42 3.79 -8.04
CA GLN A 54 19.34 3.38 -7.12
C GLN A 54 17.98 3.84 -7.63
N PRO A 55 17.45 3.25 -8.73
CA PRO A 55 16.24 3.71 -9.40
C PRO A 55 14.93 3.43 -8.63
N ALA A 56 14.80 4.01 -7.44
CA ALA A 56 13.71 3.81 -6.49
C ALA A 56 13.37 5.14 -5.77
N TRP A 57 12.64 5.09 -4.64
CA TRP A 57 12.12 6.30 -3.97
C TRP A 57 12.55 6.41 -2.51
N ALA A 58 12.65 7.66 -2.03
CA ALA A 58 12.82 8.00 -0.62
C ALA A 58 11.47 8.19 0.07
N GLN A 59 11.47 8.24 1.42
CA GLN A 59 10.25 8.50 2.19
C GLN A 59 9.70 9.91 1.92
N GLN A 60 10.59 10.90 1.76
CA GLN A 60 10.21 12.28 1.49
C GLN A 60 11.31 13.06 0.77
N TYR A 61 10.89 14.11 0.08
CA TYR A 61 11.75 15.01 -0.70
C TYR A 61 11.51 16.46 -0.29
N ASP A 62 12.59 17.24 -0.18
CA ASP A 62 12.50 18.68 0.02
C ASP A 62 11.94 19.41 -1.22
N ALA A 63 11.80 20.74 -1.13
CA ALA A 63 11.26 21.55 -2.22
C ALA A 63 12.12 21.49 -3.49
N GLU A 64 13.41 21.17 -3.34
CA GLU A 64 14.41 21.01 -4.38
C GLU A 64 14.51 19.57 -4.92
N MET A 65 13.64 18.66 -4.46
CA MET A 65 13.58 17.25 -4.85
C MET A 65 14.80 16.42 -4.39
N HIS A 66 15.45 16.80 -3.30
CA HIS A 66 16.43 15.94 -2.65
C HIS A 66 15.77 15.06 -1.57
N PRO A 67 16.15 13.78 -1.44
CA PRO A 67 15.79 12.99 -0.26
C PRO A 67 16.17 13.73 1.01
N ALA A 68 15.24 13.82 1.96
CA ALA A 68 15.39 14.66 3.14
C ALA A 68 15.13 13.90 4.45
N TRP A 69 15.71 14.39 5.54
CA TRP A 69 15.42 13.88 6.88
C TRP A 69 13.96 14.16 7.24
N ALA A 70 13.28 13.19 7.85
CA ALA A 70 12.04 13.45 8.59
C ALA A 70 12.33 13.44 10.09
N ARG A 71 11.96 12.38 10.79
CA ARG A 71 12.35 12.20 12.19
C ARG A 71 13.84 11.90 12.30
N LYS A 72 14.40 12.03 13.51
CA LYS A 72 15.83 11.76 13.81
C LYS A 72 16.33 10.34 13.44
N PHE A 73 15.42 9.43 13.10
CA PHE A 73 15.67 8.04 12.72
C PHE A 73 15.17 7.71 11.30
N GLU A 74 14.92 8.74 10.49
CA GLU A 74 14.44 8.67 9.11
C GLU A 74 15.36 9.51 8.21
N PRO A 75 16.52 8.96 7.82
CA PRO A 75 17.53 9.67 7.06
C PRO A 75 17.13 9.82 5.58
N PRO A 76 17.77 10.74 4.85
CA PRO A 76 17.85 10.73 3.40
C PRO A 76 18.36 9.38 2.91
N ALA A 77 17.47 8.57 2.35
CA ALA A 77 17.78 7.21 1.91
C ALA A 77 16.75 6.75 0.89
N VAL A 78 17.17 5.82 0.03
CA VAL A 78 16.23 5.02 -0.75
C VAL A 78 15.55 4.02 0.17
N THR A 79 14.26 3.79 -0.04
CA THR A 79 13.44 3.10 0.94
C THR A 79 12.71 1.90 0.38
N GLY A 80 12.79 0.78 1.10
CA GLY A 80 12.18 -0.47 0.64
C GLY A 80 10.65 -0.47 0.69
N GLY A 81 10.03 0.21 1.65
CA GLY A 81 8.58 0.10 1.87
C GLY A 81 7.80 1.07 0.99
N GLU A 82 8.27 2.31 0.96
CA GLU A 82 7.62 3.43 0.31
C GLU A 82 7.83 3.35 -1.21
N SER A 83 8.94 2.74 -1.66
CA SER A 83 9.11 2.38 -3.08
C SER A 83 8.08 1.37 -3.57
N ARG A 84 7.64 0.41 -2.72
CA ARG A 84 6.52 -0.47 -3.08
C ARG A 84 5.25 0.35 -3.30
N GLY A 85 4.94 1.29 -2.41
CA GLY A 85 3.78 2.17 -2.53
C GLY A 85 3.85 3.05 -3.79
N ALA A 86 5.04 3.54 -4.15
CA ALA A 86 5.26 4.28 -5.39
C ALA A 86 5.01 3.42 -6.64
N ILE A 87 5.51 2.18 -6.68
CA ILE A 87 5.25 1.23 -7.78
C ILE A 87 3.75 0.94 -7.89
N GLN A 88 3.08 0.66 -6.77
CA GLN A 88 1.63 0.43 -6.74
C GLN A 88 0.85 1.65 -7.24
N THR A 89 1.30 2.86 -6.90
CA THR A 89 0.70 4.10 -7.42
C THR A 89 0.80 4.17 -8.93
N LEU A 90 1.97 3.88 -9.50
CA LEU A 90 2.17 3.88 -10.95
C LEU A 90 1.31 2.84 -11.67
N LEU A 91 1.17 1.64 -11.09
CA LEU A 91 0.27 0.60 -11.61
C LEU A 91 -1.19 1.06 -11.61
N MET A 92 -1.68 1.63 -10.50
CA MET A 92 -3.05 2.15 -10.41
C MET A 92 -3.31 3.28 -11.43
N VAL A 93 -2.35 4.19 -11.60
CA VAL A 93 -2.47 5.29 -12.56
C VAL A 93 -2.45 4.73 -14.00
N TYR A 94 -1.62 3.73 -14.29
CA TYR A 94 -1.65 3.04 -15.59
C TYR A 94 -3.01 2.39 -15.84
N GLU A 95 -3.53 1.60 -14.89
CA GLU A 95 -4.83 0.95 -15.02
C GLU A 95 -5.96 1.96 -15.27
N ALA A 96 -5.91 3.13 -14.63
CA ALA A 96 -6.90 4.18 -14.83
C ALA A 96 -6.78 4.93 -16.17
N THR A 97 -5.57 5.03 -16.73
CA THR A 97 -5.28 5.98 -17.83
C THR A 97 -4.82 5.33 -19.13
N GLY A 98 -4.33 4.08 -19.09
CA GLY A 98 -3.69 3.38 -20.21
C GLY A 98 -2.34 3.96 -20.64
N LYS A 99 -1.75 4.90 -19.88
CA LYS A 99 -0.53 5.60 -20.31
C LYS A 99 0.72 4.79 -19.93
N GLU A 100 1.32 4.15 -20.92
CA GLU A 100 2.53 3.30 -20.80
C GLU A 100 3.71 3.94 -20.05
N LYS A 101 3.82 5.28 -20.05
CA LYS A 101 4.87 6.00 -19.31
C LYS A 101 4.93 5.65 -17.81
N TYR A 102 3.81 5.19 -17.23
CA TYR A 102 3.76 4.80 -15.82
C TYR A 102 4.31 3.38 -15.58
N LEU A 103 4.41 2.52 -16.60
CA LEU A 103 4.97 1.18 -16.48
C LEU A 103 6.49 1.15 -16.66
N GLU A 104 7.01 1.96 -17.58
CA GLU A 104 8.44 2.11 -17.91
C GLU A 104 9.42 2.08 -16.71
N PRO A 105 9.22 2.84 -15.62
CA PRO A 105 10.17 2.91 -14.51
C PRO A 105 10.19 1.70 -13.57
N ILE A 106 9.19 0.82 -13.65
CA ILE A 106 8.95 -0.23 -12.64
C ILE A 106 10.02 -1.34 -12.69
N PRO A 107 10.39 -1.91 -13.87
CA PRO A 107 11.36 -3.01 -13.92
C PRO A 107 12.69 -2.68 -13.25
N ARG A 108 13.27 -1.50 -13.53
CA ARG A 108 14.54 -1.07 -12.93
C ARG A 108 14.47 -0.96 -11.40
N ALA A 109 13.34 -0.51 -10.86
CA ALA A 109 13.13 -0.44 -9.42
C ALA A 109 13.06 -1.84 -8.79
N LEU A 110 12.36 -2.77 -9.45
CA LEU A 110 12.25 -4.16 -9.00
C LEU A 110 13.61 -4.87 -9.02
N ASP A 111 14.37 -4.68 -10.10
CA ASP A 111 15.71 -5.26 -10.25
C ASP A 111 16.66 -4.72 -9.16
N TYR A 112 16.60 -3.40 -8.90
CA TYR A 112 17.33 -2.79 -7.79
C TYR A 112 17.00 -3.42 -6.43
N PHE A 113 15.73 -3.68 -6.11
CA PHE A 113 15.36 -4.29 -4.83
C PHE A 113 15.65 -5.79 -4.75
N GLU A 114 15.64 -6.49 -5.88
CA GLU A 114 16.13 -7.87 -5.97
C GLU A 114 17.61 -7.96 -5.59
N GLU A 115 18.44 -7.04 -6.12
CA GLU A 115 19.86 -6.93 -5.77
C GLU A 115 20.09 -6.43 -4.33
N SER A 116 19.18 -5.64 -3.80
CA SER A 116 19.26 -5.04 -2.46
C SER A 116 18.79 -5.97 -1.34
N ARG A 117 18.45 -7.23 -1.67
CA ARG A 117 17.96 -8.22 -0.71
C ARG A 117 19.00 -8.53 0.37
N LEU A 118 18.56 -8.48 1.62
CA LEU A 118 19.39 -8.79 2.78
C LEU A 118 19.70 -10.31 2.84
N PRO A 119 20.79 -10.72 3.53
CA PRO A 119 21.13 -12.14 3.68
C PRO A 119 20.04 -13.00 4.33
N ASN A 120 19.20 -12.41 5.18
CA ASN A 120 18.05 -13.08 5.80
C ASN A 120 16.80 -13.15 4.90
N GLY A 121 16.91 -12.68 3.66
CA GLY A 121 15.86 -12.71 2.65
C GLY A 121 14.88 -11.54 2.71
N GLU A 122 15.04 -10.59 3.64
CA GLU A 122 14.22 -9.37 3.79
C GLU A 122 14.79 -8.18 2.99
N LEU A 123 14.12 -7.02 3.07
CA LEU A 123 14.65 -5.73 2.64
C LEU A 123 14.89 -4.82 3.83
N ALA A 124 15.92 -3.98 3.75
CA ALA A 124 16.10 -2.88 4.70
C ALA A 124 15.05 -1.79 4.43
N ARG A 125 14.67 -1.06 5.48
CA ARG A 125 13.84 0.13 5.31
C ARG A 125 14.61 1.25 4.63
N PHE A 126 15.89 1.40 4.93
CA PHE A 126 16.74 2.48 4.44
C PHE A 126 18.00 1.92 3.79
N TYR A 127 18.31 2.41 2.59
CA TYR A 127 19.54 2.15 1.87
C TYR A 127 20.29 3.47 1.68
N GLU A 128 21.54 3.50 2.12
CA GLU A 128 22.44 4.64 2.00
C GLU A 128 22.54 5.08 0.53
N LEU A 129 22.41 6.38 0.31
CA LEU A 129 22.52 6.96 -1.02
C LEU A 129 23.90 6.67 -1.62
N LYS A 130 23.92 6.32 -2.90
CA LYS A 130 25.08 5.95 -3.74
C LYS A 130 25.70 4.58 -3.43
N THR A 131 25.81 4.18 -2.17
CA THR A 131 26.53 2.93 -1.80
C THR A 131 25.62 1.72 -1.70
N ASN A 132 24.30 1.95 -1.58
CA ASN A 132 23.29 0.92 -1.35
C ASN A 132 23.46 0.12 -0.04
N ARG A 133 24.19 0.65 0.94
CA ARG A 133 24.39 -0.05 2.22
C ARG A 133 23.15 0.09 3.09
N PRO A 134 22.62 -1.00 3.68
CA PRO A 134 21.51 -0.91 4.64
C PRO A 134 21.84 0.01 5.81
N LEU A 135 20.92 0.91 6.14
CA LEU A 135 21.03 1.84 7.27
C LEU A 135 20.06 1.45 8.38
N PHE A 136 20.57 1.45 9.61
CA PHE A 136 19.83 1.17 10.83
C PHE A 136 20.11 2.25 11.87
N PHE A 137 19.35 2.21 12.97
CA PHE A 137 19.59 3.06 14.12
C PHE A 137 19.63 2.21 15.38
N THR A 138 20.51 2.57 16.31
CA THR A 138 20.50 1.99 17.66
C THR A 138 19.26 2.42 18.45
N LYS A 139 19.03 1.82 19.62
CA LYS A 139 17.95 2.24 20.54
C LYS A 139 18.06 3.71 20.96
N ASP A 140 19.27 4.25 21.01
CA ASP A 140 19.57 5.66 21.27
C ASP A 140 19.58 6.54 20.01
N TYR A 141 19.10 5.98 18.89
CA TYR A 141 18.98 6.65 17.60
C TYR A 141 20.32 7.15 17.03
N GLN A 142 21.38 6.35 17.20
CA GLN A 142 22.63 6.56 16.48
C GLN A 142 22.61 5.80 15.16
N LEU A 143 22.92 6.47 14.05
CA LEU A 143 23.01 5.84 12.73
C LEU A 143 24.11 4.77 12.74
N THR A 144 23.78 3.59 12.23
CA THR A 144 24.69 2.44 12.18
C THR A 144 24.39 1.56 10.97
N TYR A 145 25.34 0.69 10.60
CA TYR A 145 25.13 -0.38 9.62
C TYR A 145 24.88 -1.74 10.31
N ASP A 146 24.89 -1.76 11.64
CA ASP A 146 24.65 -2.93 12.48
C ASP A 146 23.18 -2.98 12.91
N ASP A 147 22.54 -4.12 12.72
CA ASP A 147 21.11 -4.35 12.98
C ASP A 147 20.85 -5.06 14.32
N SER A 148 21.86 -5.24 15.18
CA SER A 148 21.74 -6.01 16.44
C SER A 148 21.13 -5.22 17.60
N ASP A 149 21.13 -3.88 17.54
CA ASP A 149 20.63 -3.00 18.61
C ASP A 149 19.52 -2.03 18.14
N MET A 150 18.62 -2.50 17.27
CA MET A 150 17.53 -1.65 16.76
C MET A 150 16.42 -1.39 17.80
N PRO A 151 15.74 -0.23 17.74
CA PRO A 151 14.51 0.03 18.47
C PRO A 151 13.44 -1.06 18.23
N THR A 152 12.72 -1.47 19.28
CA THR A 152 11.72 -2.54 19.19
C THR A 152 10.35 -2.05 18.69
N HIS A 153 10.13 -0.73 18.65
CA HIS A 153 8.86 -0.11 18.26
C HIS A 153 8.85 0.45 16.84
N TYR A 154 9.95 0.33 16.10
CA TYR A 154 10.06 0.80 14.72
C TYR A 154 10.71 -0.27 13.84
N SER A 155 10.05 -0.62 12.73
CA SER A 155 10.58 -1.66 11.83
C SER A 155 11.58 -1.06 10.86
N PHE A 156 12.83 -1.53 10.92
CA PHE A 156 13.89 -1.20 9.97
C PHE A 156 14.12 -2.29 8.92
N LYS A 157 13.41 -3.40 9.03
CA LYS A 157 13.37 -4.47 8.03
C LYS A 157 11.94 -4.76 7.63
N GLN A 158 11.77 -5.22 6.41
CA GLN A 158 10.46 -5.47 5.82
C GLN A 158 10.49 -6.78 5.03
N GLY A 159 9.34 -7.45 5.00
CA GLY A 159 9.17 -8.64 4.20
C GLY A 159 9.45 -8.36 2.73
N TYR A 160 10.04 -9.35 2.06
CA TYR A 160 10.38 -9.27 0.64
C TYR A 160 9.12 -9.31 -0.22
N TRP A 161 8.91 -8.25 -1.00
CA TRP A 161 7.70 -8.04 -1.79
C TRP A 161 7.93 -8.08 -3.31
N VAL A 162 9.18 -8.08 -3.76
CA VAL A 162 9.57 -7.88 -5.17
C VAL A 162 8.89 -8.89 -6.09
N ASP A 163 8.93 -10.19 -5.77
CA ASP A 163 8.33 -11.23 -6.62
C ASP A 163 6.82 -11.01 -6.82
N SER A 164 6.11 -10.66 -5.74
CA SER A 164 4.67 -10.41 -5.80
C SER A 164 4.32 -9.19 -6.65
N VAL A 165 5.10 -8.12 -6.52
CA VAL A 165 4.89 -6.89 -7.29
C VAL A 165 5.33 -7.06 -8.75
N ARG A 166 6.37 -7.87 -9.01
CA ARG A 166 6.77 -8.23 -10.37
C ARG A 166 5.67 -9.03 -11.07
N ALA A 167 5.05 -9.99 -10.39
CA ALA A 167 3.90 -10.72 -10.93
C ALA A 167 2.70 -9.79 -11.19
N GLU A 168 2.42 -8.84 -10.29
CA GLU A 168 1.39 -7.83 -10.48
C GLU A 168 1.66 -6.93 -11.69
N TYR A 169 2.91 -6.45 -11.83
CA TYR A 169 3.34 -5.66 -12.98
C TYR A 169 3.15 -6.41 -14.30
N GLU A 170 3.57 -7.68 -14.41
CA GLU A 170 3.38 -8.47 -15.63
C GLU A 170 1.90 -8.73 -15.93
N ARG A 171 1.07 -8.94 -14.90
CA ARG A 171 -0.39 -9.04 -15.05
C ARG A 171 -0.98 -7.76 -15.61
N VAL A 172 -0.64 -6.61 -15.04
CA VAL A 172 -1.14 -5.29 -15.47
C VAL A 172 -0.67 -4.94 -16.87
N LYS A 173 0.59 -5.21 -17.19
CA LYS A 173 1.17 -4.97 -18.52
C LYS A 173 0.53 -5.83 -19.61
N SER A 174 0.12 -7.06 -19.28
CA SER A 174 -0.51 -7.99 -20.23
C SER A 174 -2.00 -7.72 -20.45
N HIS A 175 -2.68 -7.03 -19.54
CA HIS A 175 -4.10 -6.69 -19.64
C HIS A 175 -4.27 -5.20 -19.82
N LYS A 176 -4.50 -4.75 -21.06
CA LYS A 176 -4.68 -3.32 -21.29
C LYS A 176 -5.98 -2.85 -20.62
N PRO A 177 -6.02 -1.62 -20.08
CA PRO A 177 -7.24 -1.09 -19.47
C PRO A 177 -8.46 -1.09 -20.40
N GLU A 178 -8.24 -0.97 -21.71
CA GLU A 178 -9.28 -1.03 -22.74
C GLU A 178 -9.97 -2.41 -22.75
N ASP A 179 -9.23 -3.49 -22.53
CA ASP A 179 -9.77 -4.86 -22.47
C ASP A 179 -10.59 -5.09 -21.19
N SER A 180 -10.33 -4.31 -20.13
CA SER A 180 -10.95 -4.46 -18.81
C SER A 180 -12.31 -3.75 -18.70
N LYS A 181 -12.53 -2.68 -19.48
CA LYS A 181 -13.82 -1.95 -19.50
C LYS A 181 -14.94 -2.75 -20.17
N GLU A 182 -14.60 -3.72 -21.01
CA GLU A 182 -15.56 -4.60 -21.69
C GLU A 182 -15.90 -5.87 -20.88
N ALA A 183 -15.11 -6.21 -19.85
CA ALA A 183 -15.20 -7.47 -19.10
C ALA A 183 -15.64 -7.32 -17.63
N LYS A 184 -16.60 -6.43 -17.32
CA LYS A 184 -17.36 -6.56 -16.06
C LYS A 184 -18.34 -7.73 -16.22
N GLU A 185 -17.84 -8.97 -16.10
CA GLU A 185 -18.69 -10.16 -16.08
C GLU A 185 -19.68 -10.07 -14.91
N ASP A 186 -20.95 -10.35 -15.17
CA ASP A 186 -21.95 -10.43 -14.12
C ASP A 186 -21.50 -11.47 -13.08
N PRO A 187 -21.55 -11.14 -11.78
CA PRO A 187 -21.11 -12.07 -10.76
C PRO A 187 -21.96 -13.34 -10.80
N THR A 188 -21.29 -14.50 -10.80
CA THR A 188 -21.98 -15.78 -10.88
C THR A 188 -22.90 -15.98 -9.67
N GLN A 189 -24.05 -16.63 -9.88
CA GLN A 189 -24.99 -16.95 -8.80
C GLN A 189 -24.32 -17.74 -7.65
N ALA A 190 -23.33 -18.56 -7.98
CA ALA A 190 -22.51 -19.29 -7.00
C ALA A 190 -21.70 -18.31 -6.12
N ARG A 191 -21.02 -17.34 -6.72
CA ARG A 191 -20.26 -16.31 -5.97
C ARG A 191 -21.16 -15.49 -5.05
N VAL A 192 -22.35 -15.11 -5.52
CA VAL A 192 -23.33 -14.36 -4.71
C VAL A 192 -23.75 -15.19 -3.50
N SER A 193 -24.04 -16.47 -3.70
CA SER A 193 -24.48 -17.38 -2.63
C SER A 193 -23.37 -17.61 -1.59
N ASP A 194 -22.13 -17.81 -2.03
CA ASP A 194 -20.98 -17.97 -1.14
C ASP A 194 -20.73 -16.71 -0.29
N LEU A 195 -20.88 -15.53 -0.89
CA LEU A 195 -20.75 -14.25 -0.18
C LEU A 195 -21.91 -14.01 0.79
N GLU A 196 -23.13 -14.43 0.44
CA GLU A 196 -24.27 -14.36 1.34
C GLU A 196 -24.05 -15.22 2.59
N GLU A 197 -23.59 -16.46 2.43
CA GLU A 197 -23.29 -17.35 3.55
C GLU A 197 -22.21 -16.76 4.46
N LYS A 198 -21.12 -16.23 3.88
CA LYS A 198 -20.07 -15.54 4.63
C LYS A 198 -20.60 -14.31 5.37
N ALA A 199 -21.42 -13.49 4.72
CA ALA A 199 -22.03 -12.31 5.32
C ALA A 199 -22.92 -12.68 6.51
N ARG A 200 -23.75 -13.73 6.39
CA ARG A 200 -24.55 -14.26 7.49
C ARG A 200 -23.66 -14.74 8.65
N GLY A 201 -22.63 -15.53 8.37
CA GLY A 201 -21.69 -15.99 9.39
C GLY A 201 -20.88 -14.86 10.06
N VAL A 202 -20.70 -13.73 9.38
CA VAL A 202 -20.15 -12.51 9.99
C VAL A 202 -21.17 -11.86 10.93
N LEU A 203 -22.42 -11.71 10.51
CA LEU A 203 -23.48 -11.11 11.32
C LEU A 203 -23.83 -11.97 12.56
N ASP A 204 -23.86 -13.29 12.42
CA ASP A 204 -24.18 -14.23 13.51
C ASP A 204 -23.15 -14.22 14.66
N ARG A 205 -21.95 -13.66 14.40
CA ARG A 205 -20.89 -13.50 15.40
C ARG A 205 -20.92 -12.16 16.14
N LEU A 206 -21.88 -11.28 15.82
CA LEU A 206 -22.10 -10.07 16.57
C LEU A 206 -22.67 -10.41 17.96
N ASP A 207 -22.17 -9.75 18.99
CA ASP A 207 -22.80 -9.79 20.30
C ASP A 207 -24.10 -8.96 20.35
N ASP A 208 -24.74 -8.93 21.51
CA ASP A 208 -25.96 -8.16 21.77
C ASP A 208 -25.78 -6.64 21.62
N GLN A 209 -24.54 -6.16 21.63
CA GLN A 209 -24.18 -4.76 21.40
C GLN A 209 -23.76 -4.49 19.94
N GLY A 210 -23.84 -5.48 19.05
CA GLY A 210 -23.47 -5.33 17.65
C GLY A 210 -21.95 -5.26 17.44
N ARG A 211 -21.16 -6.01 18.23
CA ARG A 211 -19.69 -6.01 18.14
C ARG A 211 -19.15 -7.40 17.81
N TRP A 212 -18.03 -7.43 17.10
CA TRP A 212 -17.20 -8.63 16.98
C TRP A 212 -16.14 -8.65 18.07
N VAL A 213 -16.42 -9.36 19.15
CA VAL A 213 -15.54 -9.48 20.31
C VAL A 213 -14.66 -10.73 20.18
N GLU A 214 -13.36 -10.55 20.35
CA GLU A 214 -12.41 -11.66 20.40
C GLU A 214 -12.00 -11.99 21.83
N HIS A 215 -11.81 -13.28 22.11
CA HIS A 215 -11.16 -13.73 23.33
C HIS A 215 -9.64 -13.67 23.19
N SER A 216 -9.07 -12.54 23.57
CA SER A 216 -7.63 -12.29 23.53
C SER A 216 -7.20 -11.30 24.61
N ARG A 217 -5.91 -10.93 24.64
CA ARG A 217 -5.32 -9.97 25.58
C ARG A 217 -4.84 -8.72 24.86
N LEU A 218 -4.75 -7.61 25.59
CA LEU A 218 -4.12 -6.38 25.09
C LEU A 218 -2.60 -6.55 25.04
N ARG A 219 -2.01 -6.45 23.84
CA ARG A 219 -0.60 -6.75 23.56
C ARG A 219 0.40 -5.94 24.40
N TYR A 220 0.03 -4.73 24.84
CA TYR A 220 0.95 -3.79 25.49
C TYR A 220 0.65 -3.54 26.98
N HIS A 221 -0.28 -4.27 27.57
CA HIS A 221 -0.74 -4.02 28.95
C HIS A 221 -0.14 -4.98 29.99
N GLY A 222 0.77 -5.86 29.56
CA GLY A 222 1.48 -6.79 30.45
C GLY A 222 0.64 -7.99 30.90
N ASP A 223 1.30 -8.92 31.60
CA ASP A 223 0.71 -10.21 31.98
C ASP A 223 -0.29 -10.14 33.14
N ASP A 224 -0.35 -9.02 33.85
CA ASP A 224 -1.31 -8.79 34.93
C ASP A 224 -2.62 -8.15 34.44
N ASP A 225 -2.68 -7.69 33.19
CA ASP A 225 -3.88 -7.06 32.65
C ASP A 225 -5.05 -8.07 32.58
N PRO A 226 -6.22 -7.76 33.19
CA PRO A 226 -7.34 -8.71 33.28
C PRO A 226 -8.21 -8.76 32.00
N THR A 227 -7.93 -7.96 30.98
CA THR A 227 -8.76 -7.90 29.75
C THR A 227 -8.69 -9.22 28.99
N ARG A 228 -9.85 -9.84 28.77
CA ARG A 228 -9.99 -11.12 28.03
C ARG A 228 -10.99 -11.05 26.88
N GLN A 229 -11.52 -9.85 26.62
CA GLN A 229 -12.41 -9.53 25.53
C GLN A 229 -11.88 -8.27 24.86
N VAL A 230 -11.54 -8.37 23.59
CA VAL A 230 -10.92 -7.25 22.85
C VAL A 230 -11.64 -7.01 21.54
N LEU A 231 -11.65 -5.75 21.12
CA LEU A 231 -12.03 -5.35 19.78
C LEU A 231 -10.77 -5.23 18.93
N SER A 232 -10.70 -6.00 17.86
CA SER A 232 -9.56 -6.06 16.96
C SER A 232 -9.91 -5.33 15.67
N SER A 233 -9.14 -4.31 15.32
CA SER A 233 -9.29 -3.63 14.03
C SER A 233 -9.14 -4.60 12.86
N ARG A 234 -8.31 -5.65 13.00
CA ARG A 234 -8.16 -6.68 11.96
C ARG A 234 -9.47 -7.41 11.69
N THR A 235 -10.14 -7.88 12.74
CA THR A 235 -11.42 -8.60 12.61
C THR A 235 -12.53 -7.68 12.15
N PHE A 236 -12.56 -6.45 12.66
CA PHE A 236 -13.50 -5.44 12.19
C PHE A 236 -13.35 -5.21 10.68
N VAL A 237 -12.13 -4.91 10.20
CA VAL A 237 -11.86 -4.65 8.78
C VAL A 237 -12.19 -5.86 7.91
N ALA A 238 -11.79 -7.07 8.34
CA ALA A 238 -12.08 -8.30 7.59
C ALA A 238 -13.59 -8.54 7.46
N ASN A 239 -14.33 -8.39 8.56
CA ASN A 239 -15.77 -8.61 8.59
C ASN A 239 -16.53 -7.55 7.77
N VAL A 240 -16.18 -6.27 7.93
CA VAL A 240 -16.77 -5.19 7.13
C VAL A 240 -16.47 -5.39 5.65
N GLY A 241 -15.25 -5.81 5.30
CA GLY A 241 -14.86 -6.12 3.91
C GLY A 241 -15.77 -7.17 3.27
N ILE A 242 -16.06 -8.27 3.98
CA ILE A 242 -16.99 -9.32 3.52
C ILE A 242 -18.39 -8.74 3.27
N LEU A 243 -18.88 -7.89 4.18
CA LEU A 243 -20.21 -7.29 4.05
C LEU A 243 -20.28 -6.32 2.87
N CYS A 244 -19.24 -5.50 2.65
CA CYS A 244 -19.16 -4.61 1.50
C CYS A 244 -19.12 -5.40 0.19
N GLU A 245 -18.27 -6.43 0.09
CA GLU A 245 -18.16 -7.26 -1.12
C GLU A 245 -19.50 -7.93 -1.45
N TYR A 246 -20.22 -8.44 -0.45
CA TYR A 246 -21.56 -8.98 -0.64
C TYR A 246 -22.52 -7.92 -1.20
N LEU A 247 -22.57 -6.72 -0.61
CA LEU A 247 -23.47 -5.65 -1.04
C LEU A 247 -23.16 -5.15 -2.46
N GLU A 248 -21.89 -5.01 -2.82
CA GLU A 248 -21.46 -4.63 -4.16
C GLU A 248 -21.87 -5.68 -5.18
N THR A 249 -21.56 -6.95 -4.91
CA THR A 249 -21.90 -8.07 -5.78
C THR A 249 -23.40 -8.22 -5.97
N PHE A 250 -24.17 -8.05 -4.88
CA PHE A 250 -25.63 -8.13 -4.90
C PHE A 250 -26.28 -6.98 -5.69
N LYS A 251 -25.74 -5.76 -5.59
CA LYS A 251 -26.23 -4.62 -6.39
C LYS A 251 -25.99 -4.84 -7.88
N SER A 252 -24.79 -5.29 -8.26
CA SER A 252 -24.45 -5.57 -9.66
C SER A 252 -25.40 -6.60 -10.29
N THR A 253 -25.76 -7.67 -9.56
CA THR A 253 -26.74 -8.66 -10.04
C THR A 253 -28.16 -8.12 -10.17
N GLN A 254 -28.58 -7.19 -9.31
CA GLN A 254 -29.90 -6.55 -9.39
C GLN A 254 -30.01 -5.56 -10.55
N ASP A 255 -28.94 -4.84 -10.87
CA ASP A 255 -28.93 -3.86 -11.96
C ASP A 255 -28.76 -4.53 -13.34
N GLY A 256 -28.00 -5.64 -13.43
CA GLY A 256 -27.93 -6.47 -14.65
C GLY A 256 -29.29 -7.08 -15.05
N ASN A 257 -30.14 -7.39 -14.07
CA ASN A 257 -31.48 -7.94 -14.30
C ASN A 257 -32.55 -6.90 -14.72
N LYS A 258 -32.20 -5.61 -14.79
CA LYS A 258 -33.14 -4.51 -15.12
C LYS A 258 -33.01 -3.98 -16.56
N ASN A 259 -32.08 -4.48 -17.37
CA ASN A 259 -31.99 -4.15 -18.79
C ASN A 259 -32.42 -5.36 -19.66
N PRO A 260 -33.68 -5.41 -20.11
CA PRO A 260 -34.10 -6.31 -21.19
C PRO A 260 -33.63 -5.84 -22.57
#